data_AF-A0A372KKA9-F1
#
_entry.id   AF-A0A372KKA9-F1
#
_cell.length_a   1.000
_cell.length_b   1.000
_cell.length_c   1.000
_cell.angle_alpha   90.00
_cell.angle_beta   90.00
_cell.angle_gamma   90.00
#
_symmetry.space_group_name_H-M   'P 1'
#
loop_
_entity.id
_entity.type
_entity.pdbx_description
1 polymer ?
#
loop_
_entity_poly.entity_id
_entity_poly.type
_entity_poly.pdbx_seq_one_letter_code
_entity_poly.pdbx_strand_id
1 'polypeptide(L)'
;MEEEKVFNKKFVYGILGALAVLGLVVYLLTINANGGGTGNSLDGEYYRYEAGQNVVITDNILIIDGKTALYKDAYWVDHGDENDGELYSVDIDKQTITKPKEGEYPYTFENGILTFGYYQDQYVKENSKEYREATKMTEMKFKYDW
;
A
#
# COMPACT_ATOMS: atom_id res chain seq x y z
N MET A 1 -10.10 -14.81 -62.48
CA MET A 1 -10.43 -15.52 -61.23
C MET A 1 -9.63 -14.84 -60.15
N GLU A 2 -10.25 -13.98 -59.36
CA GLU A 2 -9.71 -13.55 -58.06
C GLU A 2 -10.78 -13.93 -57.03
N GLU A 3 -10.40 -14.80 -56.10
CA GLU A 3 -11.25 -15.27 -55.02
C GLU A 3 -11.55 -14.12 -54.06
N GLU A 4 -12.80 -13.67 -54.04
CA GLU A 4 -13.28 -12.76 -53.01
C GLU A 4 -13.37 -13.55 -51.69
N LYS A 5 -12.35 -13.43 -50.82
CA LYS A 5 -12.38 -14.02 -49.47
C LYS A 5 -13.46 -13.32 -48.65
N VAL A 6 -14.68 -13.87 -48.70
CA VAL A 6 -15.79 -13.46 -47.83
C VAL A 6 -15.47 -13.91 -46.41
N PHE A 7 -14.78 -13.06 -45.66
CA PHE A 7 -14.56 -13.29 -44.23
C PHE A 7 -15.91 -13.37 -43.52
N ASN A 8 -16.22 -14.54 -42.97
CA ASN A 8 -17.45 -14.81 -42.24
C ASN A 8 -17.55 -13.82 -41.07
N LYS A 9 -18.61 -13.00 -41.04
CA LYS A 9 -18.83 -11.99 -39.99
C LYS A 9 -18.69 -12.57 -38.58
N LYS A 10 -19.11 -13.83 -38.36
CA LYS A 10 -18.96 -14.52 -37.07
C LYS A 10 -17.50 -14.77 -36.69
N PHE A 11 -16.63 -15.03 -37.68
CA PHE A 11 -15.19 -15.18 -37.48
C PHE A 11 -14.52 -13.85 -37.11
N VAL A 12 -14.93 -12.75 -37.76
CA VAL A 12 -14.44 -11.41 -37.44
C VAL A 12 -14.89 -10.96 -36.04
N TYR A 13 -16.16 -11.20 -35.67
CA TYR A 13 -16.65 -10.90 -34.32
C TYR A 13 -16.00 -11.78 -33.24
N GLY A 14 -15.65 -13.03 -33.57
CA GLY A 14 -14.90 -13.91 -32.67
C GLY A 14 -13.49 -13.39 -32.35
N ILE A 15 -12.78 -12.88 -33.36
CA ILE A 15 -11.44 -12.28 -33.18
C ILE A 15 -11.52 -10.98 -32.37
N LEU A 16 -12.49 -10.11 -32.68
CA LEU A 16 -12.70 -8.86 -31.94
C LEU A 16 -13.08 -9.13 -30.47
N GLY A 17 -13.92 -10.13 -30.20
CA GLY A 17 -14.26 -10.54 -28.84
C GLY A 17 -13.05 -11.08 -28.07
N ALA A 18 -12.21 -11.90 -28.71
CA ALA A 18 -10.99 -12.41 -28.08
C ALA A 18 -9.98 -11.30 -27.73
N LEU A 19 -9.80 -10.31 -28.62
CA LEU A 19 -8.94 -9.16 -28.37
C LEU A 19 -9.46 -8.27 -27.23
N ALA A 20 -10.78 -8.09 -27.12
CA ALA A 20 -11.38 -7.33 -26.02
C ALA A 20 -11.19 -8.02 -24.66
N VAL A 21 -11.33 -9.35 -24.60
CA VAL A 21 -11.10 -10.12 -23.37
C VAL A 21 -9.63 -10.09 -22.96
N LEU A 22 -8.70 -10.24 -23.91
CA LEU A 22 -7.26 -10.12 -23.63
C LEU A 22 -6.88 -8.71 -23.17
N GLY A 23 -7.46 -7.66 -23.78
CA GLY A 23 -7.28 -6.28 -23.34
C GLY A 23 -7.79 -6.04 -21.91
N LEU A 24 -8.94 -6.62 -21.56
CA LEU A 24 -9.51 -6.53 -20.21
C LEU A 24 -8.64 -7.27 -19.18
N VAL A 25 -8.12 -8.46 -19.51
CA VAL A 25 -7.22 -9.21 -18.62
C VAL A 25 -5.92 -8.44 -18.40
N VAL A 26 -5.34 -7.85 -19.45
CA VAL A 26 -4.14 -7.01 -19.31
C VAL A 26 -4.45 -5.76 -18.48
N TYR A 27 -5.60 -5.10 -18.69
CA TYR A 27 -6.03 -3.92 -17.91
C TYR A 27 -6.25 -4.23 -16.42
N LEU A 28 -6.89 -5.37 -16.10
CA LEU A 28 -7.07 -5.83 -14.72
C LEU A 28 -5.74 -6.23 -14.08
N LEU A 29 -4.83 -6.85 -14.84
CA LEU A 29 -3.48 -7.14 -14.37
C LEU A 29 -2.65 -5.88 -14.18
N THR A 30 -2.80 -4.83 -15.00
CA THR A 30 -2.13 -3.55 -14.74
C THR A 30 -2.73 -2.81 -13.57
N ILE A 31 -4.03 -2.90 -13.26
CA ILE A 31 -4.60 -2.30 -12.03
C ILE A 31 -4.16 -3.08 -10.78
N ASN A 32 -4.09 -4.41 -10.86
CA ASN A 32 -3.67 -5.25 -9.72
C ASN A 32 -2.15 -5.32 -9.53
N ALA A 33 -1.36 -5.22 -10.60
CA ALA A 33 0.11 -5.23 -10.53
C ALA A 33 0.72 -3.82 -10.44
N ASN A 34 0.03 -2.80 -10.96
CA ASN A 34 0.33 -1.39 -10.71
C ASN A 34 -0.85 -0.78 -9.95
N GLY A 35 -0.80 -0.86 -8.60
CA GLY A 35 -1.72 -0.11 -7.73
C GLY A 35 -2.03 1.26 -8.33
N GLY A 36 -3.31 1.44 -8.67
CA GLY A 36 -3.75 2.47 -9.60
C GLY A 36 -3.39 3.88 -9.15
N GLY A 37 -2.89 4.67 -10.11
CA GLY A 37 -2.83 6.13 -10.01
C GLY A 37 -1.43 6.69 -10.25
N THR A 38 -1.24 7.34 -11.40
CA THR A 38 -0.15 8.28 -11.67
C THR A 38 -0.31 9.56 -10.85
N GLY A 39 -0.23 9.42 -9.53
CA GLY A 39 -0.10 10.47 -8.53
C GLY A 39 0.72 9.90 -7.39
N ASN A 40 1.38 10.74 -6.60
CA ASN A 40 2.13 10.34 -5.41
C ASN A 40 1.19 9.76 -4.34
N SER A 41 0.59 8.59 -4.61
CA SER A 41 -0.30 7.93 -3.67
C SER A 41 0.53 7.30 -2.56
N LEU A 42 0.13 7.60 -1.32
CA LEU A 42 0.65 6.94 -0.13
C LEU A 42 -0.01 5.58 0.12
N ASP A 43 -0.95 5.13 -0.72
CA ASP A 43 -1.72 3.91 -0.47
C ASP A 43 -0.84 2.69 -0.29
N GLY A 44 -1.19 1.86 0.69
CA GLY A 44 -0.54 0.58 0.95
C GLY A 44 -0.36 0.28 2.43
N GLU A 45 0.20 -0.89 2.70
CA GLU A 45 0.53 -1.34 4.04
C GLU A 45 1.95 -0.92 4.40
N TYR A 46 2.10 -0.33 5.57
CA TYR A 46 3.37 0.12 6.11
C TYR A 46 3.61 -0.51 7.47
N TYR A 47 4.88 -0.74 7.78
CA TYR A 47 5.30 -1.26 9.07
C TYR A 47 6.20 -0.23 9.74
N ARG A 48 6.05 -0.12 11.06
CA ARG A 48 6.92 0.75 11.86
C ARG A 48 8.37 0.33 11.69
N TYR A 49 9.25 1.31 11.51
CA TYR A 49 10.64 1.14 11.17
C TYR A 49 11.52 1.93 12.14
N GLU A 50 12.55 1.30 12.65
CA GLU A 50 13.56 1.93 13.51
C GLU A 50 14.84 2.08 12.70
N ALA A 51 15.00 3.18 11.95
CA ALA A 51 16.11 3.35 11.00
C ALA A 51 17.49 3.24 11.66
N GLY A 52 17.62 3.67 12.92
CA GLY A 52 18.87 3.56 13.68
C GLY A 52 19.30 2.12 13.96
N GLN A 53 18.36 1.18 13.95
CA GLN A 53 18.60 -0.25 14.17
C GLN A 53 18.43 -1.10 12.90
N ASN A 54 17.93 -0.50 11.81
CA ASN A 54 17.51 -1.22 10.61
C ASN A 54 16.55 -2.38 10.94
N VAL A 55 15.54 -2.08 11.77
CA VAL A 55 14.54 -3.05 12.25
C VAL A 55 13.15 -2.61 11.82
N VAL A 56 12.36 -3.56 11.32
CA VAL A 56 10.93 -3.41 11.09
C VAL A 56 10.16 -4.11 12.20
N ILE A 57 9.21 -3.40 12.81
CA ILE A 57 8.28 -3.91 13.81
C ILE A 57 7.02 -4.38 13.08
N THR A 58 6.86 -5.70 12.95
CA THR A 58 5.88 -6.33 12.03
C THR A 58 4.44 -6.33 12.54
N ASP A 59 4.25 -6.06 13.82
CA ASP A 59 2.96 -5.97 14.53
C ASP A 59 2.63 -4.51 14.89
N ASN A 60 3.27 -3.55 14.25
CA ASN A 60 2.85 -2.14 14.23
C ASN A 60 2.62 -1.76 12.78
N ILE A 61 1.36 -1.79 12.37
CA ILE A 61 0.94 -1.69 10.98
C ILE A 61 0.18 -0.39 10.78
N LEU A 62 0.49 0.32 9.69
CA LEU A 62 -0.24 1.47 9.21
C LEU A 62 -0.73 1.17 7.79
N ILE A 63 -2.04 1.06 7.61
CA ILE A 63 -2.66 0.78 6.31
C ILE A 63 -3.24 2.08 5.79
N ILE A 64 -2.70 2.61 4.68
CA ILE A 64 -3.18 3.85 4.05
C ILE A 64 -4.05 3.50 2.84
N ASP A 65 -5.25 4.05 2.79
CA ASP A 65 -6.17 3.99 1.65
C ASP A 65 -6.80 5.37 1.41
N GLY A 66 -6.30 6.05 0.39
CA GLY A 66 -6.69 7.39 -0.02
C GLY A 66 -6.47 8.43 1.08
N LYS A 67 -7.58 8.84 1.71
CA LYS A 67 -7.61 9.90 2.73
C LYS A 67 -7.68 9.35 4.16
N THR A 68 -7.63 8.04 4.31
CA THR A 68 -7.71 7.37 5.60
C THR A 68 -6.48 6.51 5.83
N ALA A 69 -6.06 6.40 7.08
CA ALA A 69 -5.06 5.43 7.47
C ALA A 69 -5.50 4.70 8.74
N LEU A 70 -5.46 3.37 8.74
CA LEU A 70 -5.76 2.55 9.91
C LEU A 70 -4.45 2.15 10.56
N TYR A 71 -4.23 2.61 11.79
CA TYR A 71 -3.10 2.20 12.61
C TYR A 71 -3.49 1.04 13.53
N LYS A 72 -2.69 -0.02 13.52
CA LYS A 72 -2.84 -1.20 14.37
C LYS A 72 -1.55 -1.41 15.15
N ASP A 73 -1.64 -1.32 16.47
CA ASP A 73 -0.57 -1.74 17.38
C ASP A 73 -0.57 -3.27 17.54
N ALA A 74 0.38 -3.79 18.32
CA ALA A 74 0.55 -5.22 18.50
C ALA A 74 -0.71 -5.92 19.06
N TYR A 75 -1.50 -5.22 19.88
CA TYR A 75 -2.73 -5.77 20.44
C TYR A 75 -3.80 -5.96 19.35
N TRP A 76 -4.01 -4.94 18.52
CA TRP A 76 -5.00 -5.03 17.42
C TRP A 76 -4.57 -5.96 16.29
N VAL A 77 -3.27 -6.17 16.10
CA VAL A 77 -2.76 -7.17 15.16
C VAL A 77 -3.04 -8.60 15.65
N ASP A 78 -2.92 -8.87 16.95
CA ASP A 78 -3.10 -10.23 17.50
C ASP A 78 -4.56 -10.57 17.88
N HIS A 79 -5.35 -9.56 18.24
CA HIS A 79 -6.69 -9.76 18.80
C HIS A 79 -7.81 -8.99 18.11
N GLY A 80 -7.48 -8.02 17.24
CA GLY A 80 -8.45 -7.19 16.54
C GLY A 80 -8.86 -7.79 15.20
N ASP A 81 -10.06 -7.44 14.76
CA ASP A 81 -10.51 -7.71 13.40
C ASP A 81 -9.79 -6.81 12.38
N GLU A 82 -10.06 -7.01 11.09
CA GLU A 82 -9.43 -6.26 10.00
C GLU A 82 -9.59 -4.73 10.12
N ASN A 83 -10.70 -4.27 10.72
CA ASN A 83 -11.08 -2.87 10.84
C ASN A 83 -10.79 -2.27 12.23
N ASP A 84 -10.24 -3.06 13.15
CA ASP A 84 -9.91 -2.60 14.49
C ASP A 84 -8.57 -1.88 14.51
N GLY A 85 -8.50 -0.77 15.23
CA GLY A 85 -7.33 0.08 15.33
C GLY A 85 -7.70 1.55 15.55
N GLU A 86 -6.72 2.43 15.35
CA GLU A 86 -6.93 3.87 15.38
C GLU A 86 -7.01 4.43 13.96
N LEU A 87 -8.13 5.09 13.64
CA LEU A 87 -8.34 5.68 12.32
C LEU A 87 -7.75 7.09 12.27
N TYR A 88 -6.80 7.29 11.37
CA TYR A 88 -6.15 8.56 11.05
C TYR A 88 -6.72 9.13 9.75
N SER A 89 -6.57 10.44 9.57
CA SER A 89 -6.88 11.13 8.31
C SER A 89 -5.59 11.51 7.59
N VAL A 90 -5.57 11.35 6.28
CA VAL A 90 -4.46 11.73 5.40
C VAL A 90 -4.92 12.85 4.47
N ASP A 91 -4.18 13.95 4.45
CA ASP A 91 -4.37 15.08 3.54
C ASP A 91 -3.12 15.20 2.66
N ILE A 92 -3.18 14.61 1.46
CA ILE A 92 -2.07 14.59 0.50
C ILE A 92 -1.76 16.00 -0.02
N ASP A 93 -2.78 16.86 -0.16
CA ASP A 93 -2.62 18.22 -0.68
C ASP A 93 -1.87 19.11 0.33
N LYS A 94 -2.13 18.93 1.64
CA LYS A 94 -1.39 19.61 2.72
C LYS A 94 -0.12 18.87 3.16
N GLN A 95 0.07 17.64 2.71
CA GLN A 95 1.08 16.72 3.21
C GLN A 95 1.01 16.51 4.73
N THR A 96 -0.19 16.25 5.26
CA THR A 96 -0.41 16.01 6.69
C THR A 96 -1.11 14.69 7.00
N ILE A 97 -0.81 14.12 8.17
CA ILE A 97 -1.53 13.00 8.78
C ILE A 97 -2.08 13.50 10.13
N THR A 98 -3.39 13.35 10.33
CA THR A 98 -4.08 13.71 11.56
C THR A 98 -4.39 12.47 12.39
N LYS A 99 -3.83 12.44 13.60
CA LYS A 99 -4.14 11.43 14.62
C LYS A 99 -5.24 11.96 15.56
N PRO A 100 -6.30 11.21 15.86
CA PRO A 100 -7.47 11.69 16.62
C PRO A 100 -7.15 12.33 17.98
N LYS A 101 -6.14 11.83 18.70
CA LYS A 101 -5.79 12.29 20.06
C LYS A 101 -4.55 13.18 20.11
N GLU A 102 -3.77 13.23 19.04
CA GLU A 102 -2.48 13.93 19.01
C GLU A 102 -2.49 15.18 18.12
N GLY A 103 -3.37 15.23 17.12
CA GLY A 103 -3.52 16.35 16.19
C GLY A 103 -2.92 16.08 14.81
N GLU A 104 -2.76 17.17 14.05
CA GLU A 104 -2.25 17.17 12.69
C GLU A 104 -0.71 17.26 12.67
N TYR A 105 -0.07 16.37 11.91
CA TYR A 105 1.38 16.34 11.74
C TYR A 105 1.74 16.43 10.26
N PRO A 106 2.73 17.24 9.88
CA PRO A 106 3.33 17.14 8.56
C PRO A 106 4.01 15.77 8.41
N TYR A 107 3.97 15.21 7.20
CA TYR A 107 4.72 14.00 6.87
C TYR A 107 5.79 14.28 5.81
N THR A 108 6.85 13.48 5.83
CA THR A 108 7.80 13.35 4.73
C THR A 108 7.76 11.93 4.17
N PHE A 109 7.95 11.80 2.86
CA PHE A 109 8.10 10.50 2.20
C PHE A 109 9.36 10.52 1.35
N GLU A 110 10.47 10.09 1.94
CA GLU A 110 11.79 10.15 1.33
C GLU A 110 12.44 8.77 1.35
N ASN A 111 13.03 8.36 0.22
CA ASN A 111 13.70 7.05 0.08
C ASN A 111 12.84 5.86 0.56
N GLY A 112 11.52 5.90 0.31
CA GLY A 112 10.61 4.83 0.71
C GLY A 112 10.25 4.79 2.20
N ILE A 113 10.68 5.80 2.98
CA ILE A 113 10.39 5.94 4.40
C ILE A 113 9.38 7.08 4.59
N LEU A 114 8.22 6.73 5.14
CA LEU A 114 7.21 7.69 5.60
C LEU A 114 7.54 8.10 7.03
N THR A 115 7.67 9.38 7.30
CA THR A 115 7.98 9.92 8.65
C THR A 115 6.95 10.97 9.04
N PHE A 116 6.36 10.84 10.24
CA PHE A 116 5.43 11.82 10.79
C PHE A 116 5.29 11.67 12.31
N GLY A 117 4.52 12.55 12.96
CA GLY A 117 4.27 12.49 14.40
C GLY A 117 5.30 13.25 15.25
N TYR A 118 4.98 13.40 16.54
CA TYR A 118 5.80 14.18 17.47
C TYR A 118 7.21 13.62 17.64
N TYR A 119 7.34 12.29 17.70
CA TYR A 119 8.61 11.59 17.84
C TYR A 119 9.28 11.22 16.51
N GLN A 120 8.75 11.73 15.38
CA GLN A 120 9.22 11.38 14.03
C GLN A 120 9.15 9.86 13.80
N ASP A 121 7.97 9.28 14.06
CA ASP A 121 7.70 7.87 13.83
C ASP A 121 7.95 7.56 12.36
N GLN A 122 8.73 6.50 12.10
CA GLN A 122 9.13 6.10 10.75
C GLN A 122 8.42 4.81 10.35
N TYR A 123 8.05 4.73 9.08
CA TYR A 123 7.31 3.62 8.51
C TYR A 123 7.88 3.29 7.13
N VAL A 124 8.00 2.00 6.82
CA VAL A 124 8.40 1.52 5.49
C VAL A 124 7.27 0.73 4.87
N LYS A 125 7.05 0.95 3.57
CA LYS A 125 6.01 0.25 2.82
C LYS A 125 6.35 -1.22 2.69
N GLU A 126 5.36 -2.09 2.80
CA GLU A 126 5.52 -3.50 2.48
C GLU A 126 6.15 -3.65 1.09
N ASN A 127 7.09 -4.59 0.95
CA ASN A 127 7.81 -4.84 -0.30
C ASN A 127 8.71 -3.69 -0.78
N SER A 128 8.96 -2.64 0.02
CA SER A 128 10.02 -1.67 -0.26
C SER A 128 11.41 -2.32 -0.16
N LYS A 129 12.43 -1.62 -0.66
CA LYS A 129 13.82 -2.08 -0.52
C LYS A 129 14.21 -2.12 0.95
N GLU A 130 13.89 -1.06 1.67
CA GLU A 130 14.15 -0.87 3.10
C GLU A 130 13.48 -1.98 3.91
N TYR A 131 12.21 -2.32 3.61
CA TYR A 131 11.51 -3.43 4.25
C TYR A 131 12.18 -4.79 4.02
N ARG A 132 12.72 -5.03 2.81
CA ARG A 132 13.41 -6.29 2.48
C ARG A 132 14.80 -6.40 3.12
N GLU A 133 15.48 -5.27 3.33
CA GLU A 133 16.83 -5.21 3.88
C GLU A 133 16.85 -5.14 5.42
N ALA A 134 15.74 -4.76 6.05
CA ALA A 134 15.61 -4.65 7.49
C ALA A 134 15.43 -6.00 8.20
N THR A 135 15.93 -6.08 9.43
CA THR A 135 15.63 -7.20 10.33
C THR A 135 14.18 -7.07 10.80
N LYS A 136 13.46 -8.19 10.88
CA LYS A 136 12.06 -8.19 11.33
C LYS A 136 11.95 -8.57 12.80
N MET A 137 11.15 -7.82 13.57
CA MET A 137 10.82 -8.09 14.96
C MET A 137 9.33 -7.89 15.23
N THR A 138 8.82 -8.61 16.20
CA THR A 138 7.47 -8.41 16.75
C THR A 138 7.64 -7.61 18.06
N GLU A 139 6.80 -6.63 18.33
CA GLU A 139 6.83 -5.70 19.47
C GLU A 139 6.78 -6.46 20.80
N MET A 140 6.06 -7.60 20.85
CA MET A 140 6.15 -8.53 21.98
C MET A 140 7.60 -8.96 22.24
N LYS A 141 8.31 -9.42 21.21
CA LYS A 141 9.73 -9.81 21.32
C LYS A 141 10.60 -8.61 21.67
N PHE A 142 10.34 -7.44 21.08
CA PHE A 142 11.06 -6.21 21.37
C PHE A 142 10.93 -5.78 22.84
N LYS A 143 9.77 -5.96 23.47
CA LYS A 143 9.55 -5.62 24.88
C LYS A 143 10.30 -6.55 25.85
N TYR A 144 10.64 -7.78 25.44
CA TYR A 144 11.31 -8.77 26.28
C TYR A 144 12.82 -8.91 26.05
N ASP A 145 13.40 -8.21 25.07
CA ASP A 145 14.84 -8.25 24.74
C ASP A 145 15.68 -7.14 25.46
N TRP A 146 15.18 -6.54 26.55
CA TRP A 146 15.89 -5.52 27.36
C TRP A 146 16.35 -6.04 28.73
#